data_AF-A0A9N9IXE6-F1
#
_entry.id   AF-A0A9N9IXE6-F1
#
_cell.length_a   1.000
_cell.length_b   1.000
_cell.length_c   1.000
_cell.angle_alpha   90.00
_cell.angle_beta   90.00
_cell.angle_gamma   90.00
#
_symmetry.space_group_name_H-M   'P 1'
#
loop_
_entity.id
_entity.type
_entity.pdbx_description
1 polymer ?
#
loop_
_entity_poly.entity_id
_entity_poly.type
_entity_poly.pdbx_seq_one_letter_code
_entity_poly.pdbx_strand_id
1 'polypeptide(L)' 'MSDIKESIDWFEEHFKNVQPIGNGSFGNVMRANWKSNDRLFALKFFKNDKITIREVINEVS' A
#
# COMPACT_ATOMS: atom_id res chain seq x y z
N MET A 1 -13.78 11.58 -6.27
CA MET A 1 -13.63 10.59 -7.37
C MET A 1 -12.32 10.79 -8.13
N SER A 2 -11.73 11.99 -8.12
CA SER A 2 -10.38 12.32 -8.63
C SER A 2 -9.24 11.65 -7.84
N ASP A 3 -9.30 11.74 -6.52
CA ASP A 3 -8.10 11.49 -5.68
C ASP A 3 -7.73 10.00 -5.55
N ILE A 4 -8.74 9.14 -5.61
CA ILE A 4 -8.54 7.67 -5.61
C ILE A 4 -7.90 7.23 -6.93
N LYS A 5 -8.30 7.84 -8.06
CA LYS A 5 -7.76 7.50 -9.37
C LYS A 5 -6.28 7.90 -9.47
N GLU A 6 -5.95 9.10 -9.02
CA GLU A 6 -4.56 9.58 -8.97
C GLU A 6 -3.66 8.67 -8.12
N SER A 7 -4.17 8.19 -6.98
CA SER A 7 -3.44 7.24 -6.12
C SER A 7 -3.17 5.90 -6.80
N ILE A 8 -4.13 5.39 -7.58
CA ILE A 8 -3.99 4.15 -8.35
C ILE A 8 -3.00 4.35 -9.50
N ASP A 9 -3.12 5.44 -10.26
CA ASP A 9 -2.25 5.76 -11.39
C ASP A 9 -0.79 5.89 -10.90
N TRP A 10 -0.55 6.59 -9.78
CA TRP A 10 0.78 6.70 -9.19
C TRP A 10 1.35 5.33 -8.77
N PHE A 11 0.53 4.47 -8.17
CA PHE A 11 0.96 3.13 -7.77
C PHE A 11 1.38 2.29 -8.99
N GLU A 12 0.56 2.27 -10.03
CA GLU A 12 0.84 1.54 -11.27
C GLU A 12 2.06 2.09 -12.00
N GLU A 13 2.31 3.40 -11.93
CA GLU A 13 3.48 4.03 -12.53
C GLU A 13 4.78 3.60 -11.84
N HIS A 14 4.80 3.48 -10.51
CA HIS A 14 6.03 3.34 -9.73
C HIS A 14 6.39 1.91 -9.32
N PHE A 15 5.43 0.99 -9.27
CA PHE A 15 5.65 -0.38 -8.78
C PHE A 15 5.43 -1.44 -9.87
N LYS A 16 6.17 -2.55 -9.76
CA LYS A 16 6.03 -3.77 -10.58
C LYS A 16 6.19 -5.02 -9.73
N ASN A 17 5.91 -6.19 -10.30
CA ASN A 17 6.02 -7.49 -9.61
C ASN A 17 5.25 -7.54 -8.28
N VAL A 18 4.05 -6.96 -8.29
CA VAL A 18 3.20 -6.86 -7.10
C VAL A 18 2.64 -8.24 -6.76
N GLN A 19 2.85 -8.69 -5.53
CA GLN A 19 2.35 -10.00 -5.05
C GLN A 19 1.87 -9.90 -3.60
N PRO A 20 0.73 -10.50 -3.23
CA PRO A 20 0.32 -10.57 -1.84
C PRO A 20 1.32 -11.44 -1.04
N ILE A 21 1.71 -10.97 0.14
CA ILE A 21 2.61 -11.69 1.06
C ILE A 21 2.02 -11.85 2.46
N GLY A 22 0.91 -11.17 2.76
CA GLY A 22 0.22 -11.30 4.03
C GLY A 22 -1.15 -10.65 4.00
N ASN A 23 -2.03 -11.14 4.87
CA ASN A 23 -3.34 -10.56 5.13
C ASN A 23 -3.56 -10.59 6.65
N GLY A 24 -3.87 -9.42 7.21
CA GLY A 24 -4.14 -9.25 8.64
C GLY A 24 -5.49 -8.58 8.87
N SER A 25 -5.86 -8.49 10.14
CA SER A 25 -7.08 -7.81 10.58
C SER A 25 -7.19 -6.37 10.05
N PHE A 26 -6.06 -5.66 9.97
CA PHE A 26 -5.97 -4.24 9.63
C PHE A 26 -5.64 -3.95 8.16
N GLY A 27 -5.41 -4.98 7.33
CA GLY A 27 -5.00 -4.73 5.96
C GLY A 27 -4.27 -5.88 5.27
N ASN A 28 -4.01 -5.68 3.98
CA ASN A 28 -3.22 -6.59 3.16
C ASN A 28 -1.79 -6.07 3.03
N VAL A 29 -0.82 -6.98 3.01
CA VAL A 29 0.57 -6.66 2.74
C VAL A 29 0.93 -7.27 1.39
N MET A 30 1.46 -6.44 0.49
CA MET A 30 1.97 -6.86 -0.82
C MET A 30 3.47 -6.58 -0.88
N ARG A 31 4.23 -7.48 -1.51
CA ARG A 31 5.57 -7.13 -1.99
C ARG A 31 5.46 -6.46 -3.34
N ALA A 32 6.37 -5.54 -3.63
CA ALA A 32 6.54 -4.97 -4.96
C ALA A 32 7.98 -4.52 -5.19
N ASN A 33 8.40 -4.47 -6.44
CA ASN A 33 9.66 -3.85 -6.84
C ASN A 33 9.38 -2.42 -7.29
N TRP A 34 10.20 -1.48 -6.83
CA TRP A 34 10.22 -0.11 -7.35
C TRP A 34 10.80 -0.11 -8.76
N LYS A 35 10.09 0.47 -9.73
CA LYS A 35 10.46 0.32 -11.14
C LYS A 35 11.82 0.91 -11.49
N SER A 36 12.24 2.00 -10.84
CA SER A 36 13.47 2.71 -11.25
C SER A 36 14.77 2.03 -10.85
N ASN A 37 14.76 1.17 -9.83
CA ASN A 37 15.98 0.56 -9.29
C ASN A 37 15.80 -0.89 -8.81
N ASP A 38 14.64 -1.49 -9.11
CA ASP A 38 14.29 -2.86 -8.73
C ASP A 38 14.32 -3.16 -7.22
N ARG A 39 14.42 -2.13 -6.37
CA ARG A 39 14.41 -2.29 -4.91
C ARG A 39 13.08 -2.90 -4.46
N LEU A 40 13.18 -3.90 -3.59
CA LEU A 40 12.02 -4.59 -3.04
C LEU A 40 11.43 -3.81 -1.86
N PHE A 41 10.11 -3.65 -1.84
CA PHE A 41 9.34 -3.01 -0.79
C PHE A 41 8.19 -3.91 -0.33
N ALA A 42 7.81 -3.75 0.94
CA ALA A 42 6.53 -4.22 1.48
C ALA A 42 5.56 -3.03 1.51
N LEU A 43 4.40 -3.19 0.90
CA LEU A 43 3.34 -2.19 0.79
C LEU A 43 2.15 -2.68 1.60
N LYS A 44 1.74 -1.90 2.59
CA LYS A 44 0.61 -2.21 3.47
C LYS A 44 -0.60 -1.39 3.06
N PHE A 45 -1.68 -2.08 2.73
CA PHE A 45 -2.96 -1.51 2.35
C PHE A 45 -3.93 -1.62 3.51
N PHE A 46 -4.34 -0.48 4.04
CA PHE A 46 -5.22 -0.39 5.19
C PHE A 46 -6.69 -0.48 4.77
N LYS A 47 -7.51 -1.13 5.60
CA LYS A 47 -8.97 -1.05 5.45
C LYS A 47 -9.43 0.37 5.73
N ASN A 48 -10.32 0.91 4.91
CA ASN A 48 -10.88 2.24 5.10
C ASN A 48 -11.99 2.21 6.18
N ASP A 49 -11.63 1.84 7.40
CA ASP A 49 -12.50 1.90 8.57
C ASP A 49 -11.89 2.80 9.66
N LYS A 50 -12.76 3.32 10.54
CA LYS A 50 -12.37 4.28 11.58
C LYS A 50 -11.33 3.73 12.56
N ILE A 51 -11.33 2.41 12.77
CA ILE A 51 -10.39 1.73 13.68
C ILE A 51 -9.01 1.74 13.04
N THR A 52 -8.93 1.40 11.76
CA THR A 52 -7.67 1.30 11.02
C THR A 52 -7.01 2.66 10.80
N ILE A 53 -7.77 3.74 10.56
CA ILE A 53 -7.22 5.10 10.43
C ILE A 53 -6.45 5.53 11.69
N ARG A 54 -6.98 5.20 12.88
CA ARG A 54 -6.31 5.50 14.15
C ARG A 54 -4.99 4.76 14.28
N GLU A 55 -4.96 3.50 13.86
CA GLU A 55 -3.74 2.68 13.90
C GLU A 55 -2.69 3.15 12.87
N VAL A 56 -3.11 3.64 11.70
CA VAL A 56 -2.18 4.26 10.72
C VAL A 56 -1.47 5.45 11.36
N ILE A 57 -2.19 6.33 12.05
CA ILE A 57 -1.60 7.48 12.74
C ILE A 57 -0.59 7.01 13.80
N ASN A 58 -0.92 5.95 14.56
CA ASN A 58 -0.02 5.40 15.57
C ASN A 58 1.22 4.71 14.97
N GLU A 59 1.12 4.07 13.80
CA GLU A 59 2.26 3.39 13.17
C GLU A 59 3.24 4.35 12.46
N VAL A 60 2.77 5.52 12.03
CA VAL A 60 3.58 6.52 11.31
C VAL A 60 4.21 7.56 12.25
N SER A 61 3.69 7.74 13.46
CA SER A 61 4.14 8.73 14.46
C SER A 61 5.25 8.19 15.37
#